data_AF-A0A1V5N4L4-F1
#
_entry.id   AF-A0A1V5N4L4-F1
#
_cell.length_a   1.000
_cell.length_b   1.000
_cell.length_c   1.000
_cell.angle_alpha   90.00
_cell.angle_beta   90.00
_cell.angle_gamma   90.00
#
_symmetry.space_group_name_H-M   'P 1'
#
loop_
_entity.id
_entity.type
_entity.pdbx_description
1 polymer ?
#
loop_
_entity_poly.entity_id
_entity_poly.type
_entity_poly.pdbx_seq_one_letter_code
_entity_poly.pdbx_strand_id
1 'polypeptide(L)'
;MKNSPHPNYRAYHSSLLRKAPYITIEPILDFDLDHFVNMLGLDFQPIQVNIGADSHGHKLPEPPKTKLLELISALESFTTVHQKPNLKRLLK
;
A
#
# COMPACT_ATOMS: atom_id res chain seq x y z
N MET A 1 13.82 -10.07 -5.60
CA MET A 1 12.82 -9.77 -6.64
C MET A 1 13.56 -9.20 -7.86
N LYS A 2 13.85 -9.98 -8.90
CA LYS A 2 14.52 -9.45 -10.12
C LYS A 2 13.57 -9.17 -11.29
N ASN A 3 12.38 -9.79 -11.31
CA ASN A 3 11.47 -9.77 -12.45
C ASN A 3 10.06 -9.22 -12.13
N SER A 4 9.89 -8.50 -11.01
CA SER A 4 8.58 -7.91 -10.70
C SER A 4 8.45 -6.55 -11.41
N PRO A 5 7.33 -6.25 -12.10
CA PRO A 5 7.10 -4.93 -12.65
C PRO A 5 7.09 -3.86 -11.54
N HIS A 6 7.59 -2.67 -11.86
CA HIS A 6 7.57 -1.52 -10.96
C HIS A 6 6.13 -1.24 -10.46
N PRO A 7 5.93 -0.81 -9.19
CA PRO A 7 4.61 -0.52 -8.63
C PRO A 7 3.71 0.32 -9.56
N ASN A 8 4.25 1.39 -10.15
CA ASN A 8 3.51 2.28 -11.06
C ASN A 8 2.96 1.53 -12.28
N TYR A 9 3.74 0.62 -12.88
CA TYR A 9 3.26 -0.19 -13.99
C TYR A 9 2.14 -1.14 -13.55
N ARG A 10 2.25 -1.73 -12.34
CA ARG A 10 1.20 -2.62 -11.82
C ARG A 10 -0.08 -1.84 -11.55
N ALA A 11 0.01 -0.66 -10.95
CA ALA A 11 -1.12 0.23 -10.67
C ALA A 11 -1.83 0.61 -11.98
N TYR A 12 -1.07 1.08 -12.97
CA TYR A 12 -1.60 1.43 -14.29
C TYR A 12 -2.31 0.27 -14.98
N HIS A 13 -1.69 -0.91 -15.09
CA HIS A 13 -2.34 -2.05 -15.76
C HIS A 13 -3.57 -2.54 -14.99
N SER A 14 -3.57 -2.39 -13.67
CA SER A 14 -4.69 -2.82 -12.84
C SER A 14 -5.86 -1.84 -12.89
N SER A 15 -5.63 -0.56 -13.23
CA SER A 15 -6.71 0.42 -13.46
C SER A 15 -7.44 0.22 -14.80
N LEU A 16 -6.80 -0.48 -15.75
CA LEU A 16 -7.46 -0.91 -17.00
C LEU A 16 -8.47 -2.05 -16.78
N LEU A 17 -8.54 -2.63 -15.58
CA LEU A 17 -9.51 -3.68 -15.26
C LEU A 17 -10.91 -3.08 -15.08
N ARG A 18 -11.92 -3.71 -15.68
CA ARG A 18 -13.33 -3.26 -15.62
C ARG A 18 -13.97 -3.26 -14.21
N LYS A 19 -13.27 -3.77 -13.19
CA LYS A 19 -13.73 -3.82 -11.81
C LYS A 19 -12.72 -3.10 -10.93
N ALA A 20 -13.20 -2.24 -10.05
CA ALA A 20 -12.38 -1.64 -9.02
C ALA A 20 -11.76 -2.76 -8.15
N PRO A 21 -10.44 -2.94 -8.19
CA PRO A 21 -9.80 -4.11 -7.61
C PRO A 21 -9.45 -3.91 -6.13
N TYR A 22 -9.24 -5.04 -5.46
CA TYR A 22 -8.59 -5.10 -4.15
C TYR A 22 -7.08 -5.11 -4.38
N ILE A 23 -6.33 -4.34 -3.60
CA ILE A 23 -4.87 -4.40 -3.59
C ILE A 23 -4.34 -4.79 -2.22
N THR A 24 -3.25 -5.56 -2.21
CA THR A 24 -2.51 -5.89 -1.00
C THR A 24 -1.09 -5.37 -1.13
N ILE A 25 -0.68 -4.54 -0.17
CA ILE A 25 0.66 -3.99 -0.04
C ILE A 25 1.33 -4.71 1.13
N GLU A 26 2.16 -5.71 0.82
CA GLU A 26 2.84 -6.51 1.82
C GLU A 26 4.19 -7.04 1.31
N PRO A 27 5.29 -6.81 2.06
CA PRO A 27 5.37 -5.88 3.18
C PRO A 27 5.30 -4.43 2.69
N ILE A 28 4.74 -3.53 3.51
CA ILE A 28 4.87 -2.09 3.29
C ILE A 28 6.34 -1.69 3.50
N LEU A 29 6.94 -1.14 2.46
CA LEU A 29 8.29 -0.59 2.48
C LEU A 29 8.23 0.92 2.64
N ASP A 30 9.34 1.58 2.91
CA ASP A 30 9.42 3.03 2.90
C ASP A 30 9.05 3.57 1.51
N PHE A 31 8.28 4.64 1.49
CA PHE A 31 7.61 5.18 0.29
C PHE A 31 7.62 6.72 0.32
N ASP A 32 7.32 7.37 -0.80
CA ASP A 32 6.97 8.79 -0.78
C ASP A 32 5.45 8.92 -0.58
N LEU A 33 5.00 9.64 0.46
CA LEU A 33 3.58 9.65 0.86
C LEU A 33 2.70 10.24 -0.23
N ASP A 34 3.05 11.42 -0.73
CA ASP A 34 2.27 12.14 -1.73
C ASP A 34 2.21 11.37 -3.04
N HIS A 35 3.35 10.85 -3.51
CA HIS A 35 3.38 10.02 -4.72
C HIS A 35 2.53 8.76 -4.56
N PHE A 36 2.62 8.09 -3.40
CA PHE A 36 1.95 6.82 -3.21
C PHE A 36 0.43 6.97 -3.07
N VAL A 37 -0.03 8.00 -2.37
CA VAL A 37 -1.45 8.35 -2.27
C VAL A 37 -2.00 8.76 -3.64
N ASN A 38 -1.30 9.61 -4.38
CA ASN A 38 -1.74 10.04 -5.71
C ASN A 38 -1.82 8.87 -6.69
N MET A 39 -0.83 7.97 -6.70
CA MET A 39 -0.86 6.78 -7.55
C MET A 39 -2.07 5.88 -7.21
N LEU A 40 -2.38 5.70 -5.93
CA LEU A 40 -3.52 4.87 -5.51
C LEU A 40 -4.86 5.57 -5.77
N GLY A 41 -4.97 6.87 -5.54
CA GLY A 41 -6.21 7.63 -5.63
C GLY A 41 -6.57 8.13 -7.02
N LEU A 42 -5.59 8.46 -7.85
CA LEU A 42 -5.83 9.02 -9.19
C LEU A 42 -5.70 7.95 -10.27
N ASP A 43 -4.58 7.23 -10.27
CA ASP A 43 -4.26 6.30 -11.35
C ASP A 43 -4.99 4.96 -11.21
N PHE A 44 -5.27 4.54 -9.97
CA PHE A 44 -5.72 3.17 -9.69
C PHE A 44 -7.14 3.03 -9.14
N GLN A 45 -7.52 3.83 -8.15
CA GLN A 45 -8.86 3.86 -7.54
C GLN A 45 -9.36 2.49 -7.02
N PRO A 46 -8.64 1.85 -6.07
CA PRO A 46 -9.09 0.59 -5.47
C PRO A 46 -10.30 0.80 -4.56
N ILE A 47 -11.14 -0.23 -4.43
CA ILE A 47 -12.22 -0.25 -3.42
C ILE A 47 -11.70 -0.59 -2.02
N GLN A 48 -10.59 -1.34 -1.96
CA GLN A 48 -9.97 -1.75 -0.72
C GLN A 48 -8.46 -1.91 -0.87
N VAL A 49 -7.75 -1.43 0.14
CA VAL A 49 -6.30 -1.58 0.30
C VAL A 49 -6.01 -2.38 1.56
N ASN A 50 -5.36 -3.53 1.42
CA ASN A 50 -4.84 -4.32 2.53
C ASN A 50 -3.38 -3.96 2.78
N ILE A 51 -3.00 -3.62 4.02
CA ILE A 51 -1.62 -3.23 4.37
C ILE A 51 -1.05 -4.22 5.38
N GLY A 52 0.13 -4.78 5.09
CA GLY A 52 0.84 -5.73 5.95
C GLY A 52 2.32 -5.38 6.11
N ALA A 53 2.93 -5.91 7.16
CA ALA A 53 4.36 -5.72 7.47
C ALA A 53 5.19 -6.95 7.09
N ASP A 54 6.52 -6.85 7.14
CA ASP A 54 7.42 -7.99 6.94
C ASP A 54 7.16 -9.07 8.00
N SER A 55 6.78 -10.25 7.55
CA SER A 55 6.45 -11.41 8.39
C SER A 55 7.61 -12.38 8.55
N HIS A 56 8.68 -12.25 7.75
CA HIS A 56 9.79 -13.21 7.71
C HIS A 56 11.07 -12.65 8.34
N GLY A 57 11.03 -11.43 8.89
CA GLY A 57 12.17 -10.85 9.62
C GLY A 57 13.37 -10.55 8.71
N HIS A 58 13.13 -10.27 7.44
CA HIS A 58 14.15 -9.95 6.45
C HIS A 58 14.77 -8.55 6.63
N LYS A 59 14.35 -7.79 7.66
CA LYS A 59 14.85 -6.44 7.98
C LYS A 59 14.72 -5.50 6.79
N LEU A 60 13.59 -5.59 6.10
CA LEU A 60 13.28 -4.74 4.97
C LEU A 60 13.11 -3.28 5.44
N PRO A 61 13.34 -2.30 4.56
CA PRO A 61 13.22 -0.89 4.90
C PRO A 61 11.73 -0.54 5.07
N GLU A 62 11.16 -0.77 6.24
CA GLU A 62 9.76 -0.45 6.57
C GLU A 62 9.63 1.02 7.01
N PRO A 63 8.48 1.67 6.77
CA PRO A 63 8.27 3.07 7.12
C PRO A 63 8.14 3.26 8.65
N PRO A 64 8.40 4.47 9.17
CA PRO A 64 8.11 4.81 10.55
C PRO A 64 6.60 4.87 10.81
N LYS A 65 6.20 4.69 12.07
CA LYS A 65 4.80 4.68 12.53
C LYS A 65 4.00 5.90 12.08
N THR A 66 4.57 7.10 12.20
CA THR A 66 3.90 8.37 11.84
C THR A 66 3.51 8.38 10.36
N LYS A 67 4.45 8.05 9.48
CA LYS A 67 4.25 7.98 8.03
C LYS A 67 3.23 6.91 7.64
N LEU A 68 3.18 5.79 8.38
CA LEU A 68 2.17 4.76 8.17
C LEU A 68 0.77 5.21 8.60
N LEU A 69 0.64 5.94 9.71
CA LEU A 69 -0.63 6.53 10.15
C LEU A 69 -1.13 7.61 9.18
N GLU A 70 -0.23 8.45 8.67
CA GLU A 70 -0.55 9.44 7.63
C GLU A 70 -1.06 8.77 6.35
N LEU A 71 -0.41 7.69 5.90
CA LEU A 71 -0.90 6.90 4.76
C LEU A 71 -2.31 6.35 5.01
N ILE A 72 -2.54 5.71 6.16
CA ILE A 72 -3.86 5.14 6.49
C ILE A 72 -4.93 6.24 6.45
N SER A 73 -4.67 7.36 7.13
CA SER A 73 -5.61 8.49 7.17
C SER A 73 -5.89 9.07 5.79
N ALA A 74 -4.88 9.17 4.92
CA ALA A 74 -5.04 9.67 3.56
C ALA A 74 -5.88 8.70 2.70
N LEU A 75 -5.61 7.40 2.78
CA LEU A 75 -6.33 6.38 2.02
C LEU A 75 -7.80 6.23 2.45
N GLU A 76 -8.09 6.35 3.75
CA GLU A 76 -9.46 6.27 4.28
C GLU A 76 -10.40 7.36 3.73
N SER A 77 -9.86 8.43 3.12
CA SER A 77 -10.66 9.45 2.44
C SER A 77 -11.31 8.99 1.14
N PHE A 78 -10.82 7.90 0.51
CA PHE A 78 -11.31 7.44 -0.80
C PHE A 78 -11.38 5.92 -0.99
N THR A 79 -10.82 5.11 -0.08
CA THR A 79 -10.87 3.63 -0.15
C THR A 79 -11.06 3.02 1.24
N THR A 80 -11.51 1.77 1.30
CA THR A 80 -11.48 1.01 2.55
C THR A 80 -10.04 0.56 2.84
N VAL A 81 -9.56 0.77 4.07
CA VAL A 81 -8.23 0.29 4.49
C VAL A 81 -8.40 -0.88 5.46
N HIS A 82 -7.76 -2.01 5.15
CA HIS A 82 -7.74 -3.17 6.03
C HIS A 82 -6.31 -3.43 6.53
N GLN A 83 -6.12 -3.22 7.83
CA GLN A 83 -4.84 -3.43 8.51
C GLN A 83 -4.66 -4.91 8.82
N LYS A 84 -3.68 -5.58 8.20
CA LYS A 84 -3.39 -6.98 8.51
C LYS A 84 -2.84 -7.12 9.95
N PRO A 85 -3.05 -8.27 10.63
CA PRO A 85 -2.63 -8.44 12.02
C PRO A 85 -1.14 -8.19 12.27
N ASN A 86 -0.28 -8.52 11.30
CA ASN A 86 1.16 -8.27 11.35
C ASN A 86 1.53 -6.79 11.31
N LEU A 87 0.66 -5.92 10.77
CA LEU A 87 0.90 -4.47 10.74
C LEU A 87 0.92 -3.85 12.14
N LYS A 88 0.20 -4.44 13.11
CA LYS A 88 0.10 -3.95 14.49
C LYS A 88 1.46 -3.71 15.14
N ARG A 89 2.52 -4.46 14.75
CA ARG A 89 3.87 -4.26 15.30
C ARG A 89 4.50 -2.92 14.91
N LEU A 90 4.12 -2.35 13.76
CA LEU A 90 4.58 -1.03 13.29
C LEU A 90 3.74 0.12 13.85
N LEU A 91 2.58 -0.19 14.43
CA LEU A 91 1.63 0.80 14.99
C LEU A 91 1.72 0.92 16.51
N LYS A 92 2.53 0.09 17.17
CA LYS A 92 2.79 0.19 18.62
C LYS A 92 3.55 1.46 18.96
#